data_AF-A0A944TFH6-F1
#
_entry.id   AF-A0A944TFH6-F1
#
_cell.length_a   1.000
_cell.length_b   1.000
_cell.length_c   1.000
_cell.angle_alpha   90.00
_cell.angle_beta   90.00
_cell.angle_gamma   90.00
#
_symmetry.space_group_name_H-M   'P 1'
#
loop_
_entity.id
_entity.type
_entity.pdbx_description
1 polymer ?
#
loop_
_entity_poly.entity_id
_entity_poly.type
_entity_poly.pdbx_seq_one_letter_code
_entity_poly.pdbx_strand_id
1 'polypeptide(L)'
;AAARHKVMLKAAFSGIPVAKAARGPAEGFADPHEFQIAAANLTATKARLLLMACLLKFGSYPPAKNPDNPTKAELDAIREALAAYQAVFDTH
;
A
#
# COMPACT_ATOMS: atom_id res chain seq x y z
N ALA A 1 -4.32 -12.57 13.07
CA ALA A 1 -4.42 -11.84 11.78
C ALA A 1 -4.91 -10.40 11.97
N ALA A 2 -5.98 -10.16 12.73
CA ALA A 2 -6.60 -8.83 12.91
C ALA A 2 -5.67 -7.71 13.44
N ALA A 3 -4.80 -7.99 14.41
CA ALA A 3 -3.90 -6.98 14.96
C ALA A 3 -2.88 -6.43 13.94
N ARG A 4 -2.31 -7.31 13.10
CA ARG A 4 -1.36 -6.91 12.05
C ARG A 4 -2.05 -6.06 10.99
N HIS A 5 -3.27 -6.45 10.62
CA HIS A 5 -4.08 -5.72 9.67
C HIS A 5 -4.40 -4.29 10.16
N LYS A 6 -4.79 -4.12 11.44
CA LYS A 6 -5.01 -2.79 12.04
C LYS A 6 -3.77 -1.90 12.00
N VAL A 7 -2.59 -2.45 12.28
CA VAL A 7 -1.32 -1.69 12.22
C VAL A 7 -1.03 -1.22 10.79
N MET A 8 -1.27 -2.07 9.80
CA MET A 8 -1.05 -1.71 8.39
C MET A 8 -2.05 -0.64 7.92
N LEU A 9 -3.33 -0.72 8.34
CA LEU A 9 -4.30 0.34 8.06
C LEU A 9 -3.90 1.65 8.71
N LYS A 10 -3.50 1.61 9.98
CA LYS A 10 -3.03 2.80 10.69
C LYS A 10 -1.84 3.44 9.98
N ALA A 11 -0.89 2.63 9.51
CA ALA A 11 0.24 3.12 8.71
C ALA A 11 -0.24 3.84 7.43
N ALA A 12 -1.15 3.23 6.66
CA ALA A 12 -1.72 3.85 5.46
C ALA A 12 -2.44 5.16 5.77
N PHE A 13 -3.25 5.19 6.83
CA PHE A 13 -3.97 6.40 7.29
C PHE A 13 -3.03 7.46 7.88
N SER A 14 -1.84 7.08 8.34
CA SER A 14 -0.76 7.99 8.74
C SER A 14 0.12 8.47 7.57
N GLY A 15 -0.24 8.16 6.32
CA GLY A 15 0.49 8.61 5.14
C GLY A 15 1.59 7.65 4.67
N ILE A 16 1.71 6.45 5.26
CA ILE A 16 2.78 5.49 4.94
C ILE A 16 2.24 4.43 3.96
N PRO A 17 2.72 4.38 2.70
CA PRO A 17 2.31 3.35 1.75
C PRO A 17 2.75 1.95 2.20
N VAL A 18 1.85 0.97 2.12
CA VAL A 18 2.10 -0.41 2.53
C VAL A 18 1.93 -1.35 1.34
N ALA A 19 3.01 -2.03 0.94
CA ALA A 19 2.96 -3.08 -0.08
C ALA A 19 3.03 -4.47 0.56
N LYS A 20 2.16 -5.38 0.13
CA LYS A 20 2.18 -6.80 0.50
C LYS A 20 2.84 -7.60 -0.61
N ALA A 21 3.89 -8.34 -0.29
CA ALA A 21 4.59 -9.23 -1.21
C ALA A 21 4.74 -10.62 -0.59
N ALA A 22 4.89 -11.64 -1.43
CA ALA A 22 5.23 -12.98 -0.97
C ALA A 22 6.62 -13.01 -0.31
N ARG A 23 6.79 -13.88 0.69
CA ARG A 23 8.09 -14.09 1.34
C ARG A 23 9.06 -14.89 0.45
N GLY A 24 8.52 -15.81 -0.34
CA GLY A 24 9.27 -16.75 -1.18
C GLY A 24 9.52 -16.25 -2.60
N PRO A 25 9.93 -17.14 -3.53
CA PRO A 25 9.97 -16.84 -4.96
C PRO A 25 8.58 -16.41 -5.47
N ALA A 26 8.51 -15.99 -6.73
CA ALA A 26 7.36 -15.37 -7.40
C ALA A 26 6.09 -16.26 -7.56
N GLU A 27 5.78 -17.08 -6.55
CA GLU A 27 4.72 -18.10 -6.57
C GLU A 27 3.59 -17.79 -5.58
N GLY A 28 3.78 -16.84 -4.66
CA GLY A 28 2.72 -16.38 -3.76
C GLY A 28 2.02 -15.15 -4.30
N PHE A 29 0.69 -15.16 -4.35
CA PHE A 29 -0.11 -13.97 -4.67
C PHE A 29 -0.38 -13.18 -3.39
N ALA A 30 -0.11 -11.88 -3.42
CA ALA A 30 -0.60 -10.98 -2.40
C ALA A 30 -2.06 -10.62 -2.66
N ASP A 31 -2.96 -11.08 -1.80
CA ASP A 31 -4.39 -10.73 -1.92
C ASP A 31 -4.59 -9.20 -1.85
N PRO A 32 -5.39 -8.62 -2.76
CA PRO A 32 -5.81 -7.23 -2.69
C PRO A 32 -6.49 -6.95 -1.36
N HIS A 33 -6.15 -5.81 -0.76
CA HIS A 33 -6.80 -5.37 0.48
C HIS A 33 -6.95 -3.86 0.46
N GLU A 34 -8.05 -3.36 1.01
CA GLU A 34 -8.29 -1.92 1.06
C GLU A 34 -7.14 -1.21 1.79
N PHE A 35 -6.62 -0.13 1.19
CA PHE A 35 -5.48 0.66 1.70
C PHE A 35 -4.12 -0.06 1.72
N GLN A 36 -3.97 -1.16 0.98
CA GLN A 36 -2.71 -1.88 0.80
C GLN A 36 -2.43 -2.12 -0.69
N ILE A 37 -1.17 -1.99 -1.10
CA ILE A 37 -0.73 -2.30 -2.46
C ILE A 37 -0.50 -3.81 -2.55
N ALA A 38 -1.15 -4.47 -3.50
CA ALA A 38 -0.92 -5.87 -3.80
C ALA A 38 0.28 -5.98 -4.75
N ALA A 39 1.39 -6.55 -4.27
CA ALA A 39 2.56 -6.79 -5.09
C ALA A 39 2.49 -8.13 -5.86
N ALA A 40 1.28 -8.68 -6.06
CA ALA A 40 0.99 -9.90 -6.82
C ALA A 40 2.08 -10.99 -6.67
N ASN A 41 2.76 -11.33 -7.77
CA ASN A 41 3.83 -12.33 -7.86
C ASN A 41 5.25 -11.72 -7.70
N LEU A 42 5.38 -10.46 -7.29
CA LEU A 42 6.68 -9.82 -7.10
C LEU A 42 7.41 -10.41 -5.89
N THR A 43 8.72 -10.57 -6.05
CA THR A 43 9.60 -10.82 -4.90
C THR A 43 9.62 -9.58 -4.00
N ALA A 44 9.87 -9.79 -2.69
CA ALA A 44 9.97 -8.69 -1.73
C ALA A 44 11.01 -7.63 -2.13
N THR A 45 12.12 -8.03 -2.76
CA THR A 45 13.16 -7.11 -3.24
C THR A 45 12.66 -6.23 -4.38
N LYS A 46 11.98 -6.81 -5.38
CA LYS A 46 11.41 -6.03 -6.49
C LYS A 46 10.29 -5.11 -6.01
N ALA A 47 9.41 -5.59 -5.14
CA ALA A 47 8.36 -4.78 -4.52
C ALA A 47 8.93 -3.60 -3.73
N ARG A 48 10.04 -3.79 -2.99
CA ARG A 48 10.72 -2.71 -2.25
C ARG A 48 11.27 -1.63 -3.17
N LEU A 49 11.96 -2.02 -4.25
CA LEU A 49 12.50 -1.07 -5.23
C LEU A 49 11.38 -0.29 -5.93
N LEU A 50 10.31 -0.99 -6.32
CA LEU A 50 9.17 -0.36 -6.97
C LEU A 50 8.44 0.62 -6.03
N LEU A 51 8.28 0.24 -4.75
CA LEU A 51 7.71 1.13 -3.73
C LEU A 51 8.54 2.40 -3.56
N MET A 52 9.87 2.29 -3.56
CA MET A 52 10.77 3.45 -3.51
C MET A 52 10.60 4.33 -4.75
N ALA A 53 10.50 3.75 -5.94
CA ALA A 53 10.26 4.50 -7.18
C ALA A 53 8.91 5.24 -7.15
N CYS A 54 7.84 4.59 -6.67
CA CYS A 54 6.54 5.23 -6.49
C CYS A 54 6.59 6.36 -5.46
N LEU A 55 7.29 6.18 -4.34
CA LEU A 55 7.50 7.24 -3.35
C LEU A 55 8.22 8.45 -3.94
N LEU A 56 9.24 8.24 -4.78
CA LEU A 56 9.95 9.33 -5.45
C LEU A 56 9.08 10.07 -6.48
N LYS A 57 8.17 9.36 -7.15
CA LYS A 57 7.31 9.91 -8.20
C LYS A 57 6.05 10.61 -7.66
N PHE A 58 5.38 9.98 -6.69
CA PHE A 58 4.07 10.39 -6.22
C PHE A 58 4.10 11.01 -4.82
N GLY A 59 5.19 10.83 -4.07
CA GLY A 59 5.24 11.19 -2.65
C GLY A 59 4.40 10.26 -1.78
N SER A 60 4.44 10.48 -0.47
CA SER A 60 3.65 9.72 0.52
C SER A 60 2.13 9.91 0.34
N TYR A 61 1.34 9.02 0.93
CA TYR A 61 -0.12 9.19 0.96
C TYR A 61 -0.52 10.45 1.74
N PRO A 62 -1.65 11.09 1.40
CA PRO A 62 -2.21 12.16 2.23
C PRO A 62 -2.57 11.60 3.62
N PRO A 63 -1.98 12.11 4.71
CA PRO A 63 -2.28 11.60 6.05
C PRO A 63 -3.66 12.08 6.50
N ALA A 64 -4.42 11.20 7.13
CA ALA A 64 -5.65 11.58 7.81
C ALA A 64 -5.32 12.39 9.07
N LYS A 65 -6.18 13.36 9.42
CA LYS A 65 -6.04 14.17 10.63
C LYS A 65 -6.10 13.31 11.90
N ASN A 66 -6.96 12.29 11.90
CA ASN A 66 -7.00 11.26 12.94
C ASN A 66 -6.92 9.87 12.29
N PRO A 67 -5.74 9.23 12.27
CA PRO A 67 -5.57 7.90 11.66
C PRO A 67 -6.38 6.80 12.32
N ASP A 68 -6.81 6.96 13.58
CA ASP A 68 -7.67 5.99 14.26
C ASP A 68 -9.15 6.16 13.89
N ASN A 69 -9.54 7.30 13.31
CA ASN A 69 -10.91 7.57 12.85
C ASN A 69 -10.91 8.56 11.66
N PRO A 70 -10.45 8.12 10.46
CA PRO A 70 -10.41 8.95 9.27
C PRO A 70 -11.81 9.23 8.72
N THR A 71 -11.99 10.41 8.16
CA THR A 71 -13.22 10.80 7.46
C THR A 71 -13.32 10.12 6.09
N LYS A 72 -14.54 10.05 5.54
CA LYS A 72 -14.75 9.49 4.20
C LYS A 72 -13.91 10.18 3.12
N ALA A 73 -13.82 11.52 3.18
CA ALA A 73 -13.03 12.30 2.22
C ALA A 73 -11.53 11.98 2.29
N GLU A 74 -10.98 11.80 3.50
CA GLU A 74 -9.59 11.38 3.68
C GLU A 74 -9.36 9.97 3.14
N LEU A 75 -10.30 9.04 3.40
CA LEU A 75 -10.24 7.69 2.84
C LEU A 75 -10.28 7.70 1.31
N ASP A 76 -11.14 8.52 0.70
CA ASP A 76 -11.23 8.64 -0.76
C ASP A 76 -9.91 9.17 -1.36
N ALA A 77 -9.29 10.18 -0.74
CA ALA A 77 -7.98 10.69 -1.16
C ALA A 77 -6.87 9.63 -1.04
N ILE A 78 -6.87 8.82 0.02
CA ILE A 78 -5.91 7.72 0.18
C ILE A 78 -6.17 6.63 -0.88
N ARG A 79 -7.42 6.32 -1.22
CA ARG A 79 -7.74 5.36 -2.30
C ARG A 79 -7.22 5.85 -3.65
N GLU A 80 -7.38 7.13 -3.95
CA GLU A 80 -6.87 7.73 -5.18
C GLU A 80 -5.34 7.64 -5.26
N ALA A 81 -4.64 8.00 -4.18
CA ALA A 81 -3.19 7.86 -4.11
C ALA A 81 -2.74 6.40 -4.23
N LEU A 82 -3.42 5.47 -3.56
CA LEU A 82 -3.15 4.05 -3.66
C LEU A 82 -3.34 3.53 -5.08
N ALA A 83 -4.39 3.96 -5.79
CA ALA A 83 -4.65 3.52 -7.17
C ALA A 83 -3.49 3.89 -8.11
N ALA A 84 -2.86 5.06 -7.93
CA ALA A 84 -1.68 5.44 -8.69
C ALA A 84 -0.47 4.51 -8.42
N TYR A 85 -0.30 4.07 -7.17
CA TYR A 85 0.73 3.09 -6.82
C TYR A 85 0.40 1.71 -7.39
N GLN A 86 -0.84 1.24 -7.21
CA GLN A 86 -1.29 -0.07 -7.69
C GLN A 86 -1.14 -0.20 -9.21
N ALA A 87 -1.51 0.85 -9.97
CA ALA A 87 -1.35 0.86 -11.42
C ALA A 87 0.11 0.65 -11.87
N VAL A 88 1.10 1.13 -11.10
CA VAL A 88 2.51 0.84 -11.39
C VAL A 88 2.83 -0.62 -11.06
N PHE A 89 2.40 -1.11 -9.90
CA PHE A 89 2.61 -2.50 -9.50
C PHE A 89 1.99 -3.51 -10.48
N ASP A 90 0.82 -3.20 -11.05
CA ASP A 90 0.13 -4.07 -12.01
C ASP A 90 0.87 -4.19 -13.36
N THR A 91 1.82 -3.29 -13.64
CA THR A 91 2.64 -3.34 -14.87
C THR A 91 3.94 -4.14 -14.72
N HIS A 92 4.21 -4.72 -13.54
CA HIS A 92 5.49 -5.33 -13.18
C HIS A 92 5.37 -6.72 -12.59
#